data_AF-A0A0Q3K0F6-F1
#
_entry.id   AF-A0A0Q3K0F6-F1
#
_cell.length_a   1.000
_cell.length_b   1.000
_cell.length_c   1.000
_cell.angle_alpha   90.00
_cell.angle_beta   90.00
_cell.angle_gamma   90.00
#
_symmetry.space_group_name_H-M   'P 1'
#
loop_
_entity.id
_entity.type
_entity.pdbx_description
1 polymer ?
#
loop_
_entity_poly.entity_id
_entity_poly.type
_entity_poly.pdbx_seq_one_letter_code
_entity_poly.pdbx_strand_id
1 'polypeptide(L)'
;THIFLPPAALPVSYDVDSPAESPAPLPRPVTRHDDDKAPCPLSSRPTPSMAPPPVGAPRSPAPAFSLAKPHVLPPPAEPPTLPPTPSQSPRLSPAKPPALNPAKSPTPPQHYPIPPVALSPAHAPANSPAPLPHRAIPAKPPSFGPTKPPMLPPAPLPPAMANSKPPTTGGSVFDVRAFGASGSGNGNGNGSSSNDTRAFRAAWKAACSAGSATLVVPSDGVFTITSTVFAGPCKPGLTFQIDGVLMPPDGPASWPEADSRRQWVTFYKADGMTLNGRGTIEGNGEEWWNLPCKPHRGPNGSTLRVPCDSPALVRFFASNNVTVQGLRIENSPQFHLKFDGCEQVRIDGLFISSPALSPNTDGVHVENTSSVQIYNSRINNGDDCISIGAGCSGVHIENVTCGHGHGISIGSLGVRNTRACVSNVTVRNARILDSDNGVRIKTWQGGAGSVSAVEFVGVRMENVRNCIVIDQYYCTGGGCANQTSAVRVAGVTYRDIRGTYRPSGSGHGEAAPPIRFACSDSVACTGITMDDVELLPAGGGGSLEAPLGHQPPYCWNAYGVMATLTVPPVNCLQEGRPESLQDQLANC
;
A
#
# COMPACT_ATOMS: atom_id res chain seq x y z
N THR A 1 48.59 -18.88 -29.81
CA THR A 1 48.53 -17.73 -28.88
C THR A 1 48.00 -16.54 -29.67
N HIS A 2 46.69 -16.38 -29.73
CA HIS A 2 46.04 -15.29 -30.47
C HIS A 2 45.12 -14.54 -29.51
N ILE A 3 45.44 -13.26 -29.34
CA ILE A 3 44.75 -12.30 -28.47
C ILE A 3 43.59 -11.72 -29.29
N PHE A 4 42.36 -11.88 -28.80
CA PHE A 4 41.18 -11.16 -29.30
C PHE A 4 40.75 -10.15 -28.23
N LEU A 5 40.78 -8.87 -28.62
CA LEU A 5 40.19 -7.74 -27.88
C LEU A 5 38.67 -7.71 -28.11
N PRO A 6 37.85 -7.32 -27.12
CA PRO A 6 36.40 -7.17 -27.28
C PRO A 6 36.02 -5.81 -27.92
N PRO A 7 34.88 -5.72 -28.64
CA PRO A 7 34.44 -4.48 -29.27
C PRO A 7 33.77 -3.53 -28.27
N ALA A 8 34.01 -2.23 -28.51
CA ALA A 8 33.45 -1.10 -27.76
C ALA A 8 31.94 -0.94 -28.00
N ALA A 9 31.20 -0.69 -26.91
CA ALA A 9 29.79 -0.34 -26.95
C ALA A 9 29.60 1.18 -27.21
N LEU A 10 28.75 1.50 -28.18
CA LEU A 10 28.27 2.85 -28.46
C LEU A 10 27.21 3.27 -27.43
N PRO A 11 27.16 4.55 -27.00
CA PRO A 11 26.12 5.04 -26.12
C PRO A 11 24.83 5.35 -26.90
N VAL A 12 23.72 4.77 -26.46
CA VAL A 12 22.37 5.13 -26.92
C VAL A 12 21.88 6.32 -26.09
N SER A 13 21.71 7.45 -26.76
CA SER A 13 21.08 8.67 -26.26
C SER A 13 19.56 8.51 -26.19
N TYR A 14 18.98 8.76 -25.03
CA TYR A 14 17.53 8.92 -24.86
C TYR A 14 17.20 10.41 -24.90
N ASP A 15 16.54 10.84 -25.98
CA ASP A 15 15.93 12.17 -26.09
C ASP A 15 14.60 12.20 -25.33
N VAL A 16 14.42 13.28 -24.57
CA VAL A 16 13.22 13.61 -23.79
C VAL A 16 12.57 14.86 -24.39
N ASP A 17 11.26 14.73 -24.62
CA ASP A 17 10.20 15.74 -24.79
C ASP A 17 10.14 16.65 -26.03
N SER A 18 8.97 16.57 -26.69
CA SER A 18 8.16 17.77 -26.97
C SER A 18 6.66 17.41 -27.03
N PRO A 19 5.76 18.22 -26.43
CA PRO A 19 4.34 17.92 -26.28
C PRO A 19 3.52 18.37 -27.50
N ALA A 20 2.45 17.62 -27.79
CA ALA A 20 1.45 17.98 -28.79
C ALA A 20 0.49 19.05 -28.25
N GLU A 21 0.36 20.15 -28.98
CA GLU A 21 -0.67 21.17 -28.82
C GLU A 21 -2.08 20.59 -29.01
N SER A 22 -3.04 21.06 -28.21
CA SER A 22 -4.47 20.98 -28.51
C SER A 22 -5.20 22.17 -27.87
N PRO A 23 -6.32 22.63 -28.46
CA PRO A 23 -6.60 24.05 -28.62
C PRO A 23 -7.40 24.68 -27.48
N ALA A 24 -7.23 26.00 -27.34
CA ALA A 24 -7.92 26.87 -26.40
C ALA A 24 -9.46 26.89 -26.59
N PRO A 25 -10.25 26.97 -25.51
CA PRO A 25 -11.67 27.27 -25.60
C PRO A 25 -11.94 28.78 -25.57
N LEU A 26 -12.80 29.23 -26.49
CA LEU A 26 -13.38 30.58 -26.56
C LEU A 26 -14.41 30.83 -25.43
N PRO A 27 -14.63 32.09 -25.01
CA PRO A 27 -15.47 32.44 -23.86
C PRO A 27 -16.92 32.72 -24.27
N ARG A 28 -17.91 32.31 -23.46
CA ARG A 28 -19.34 32.72 -23.53
C ARG A 28 -20.01 32.58 -22.15
N PRO A 29 -21.12 33.27 -21.86
CA PRO A 29 -21.09 34.65 -21.36
C PRO A 29 -21.78 34.77 -19.98
N VAL A 30 -21.54 35.93 -19.37
CA VAL A 30 -22.21 36.45 -18.18
C VAL A 30 -23.72 36.60 -18.43
N THR A 31 -24.54 36.14 -17.49
CA THR A 31 -25.87 36.72 -17.22
C THR A 31 -25.96 37.10 -15.75
N ARG A 32 -26.03 38.42 -15.52
CA ARG A 32 -26.49 39.06 -14.29
C ARG A 32 -28.02 39.04 -14.23
N HIS A 33 -28.55 38.89 -13.02
CA HIS A 33 -29.72 39.63 -12.53
C HIS A 33 -29.62 39.72 -10.99
N ASP A 34 -29.15 40.87 -10.49
CA ASP A 34 -29.86 41.89 -9.65
C ASP A 34 -31.21 41.42 -9.04
N ASP A 35 -31.67 41.76 -7.82
CA ASP A 35 -31.26 42.70 -6.77
C ASP A 35 -32.05 42.39 -5.47
N ASP A 36 -31.45 42.75 -4.33
CA ASP A 36 -32.01 43.26 -3.06
C ASP A 36 -33.35 42.77 -2.47
N LYS A 37 -33.26 42.27 -1.23
CA LYS A 37 -34.12 42.75 -0.11
C LYS A 37 -33.57 42.38 1.28
N ALA A 38 -33.39 43.40 2.10
CA ALA A 38 -33.26 43.35 3.57
C ALA A 38 -34.37 44.25 4.19
N PRO A 39 -34.59 44.37 5.53
CA PRO A 39 -34.28 43.49 6.68
C PRO A 39 -35.44 43.36 7.74
N CYS A 40 -35.15 42.63 8.83
CA CYS A 40 -35.67 42.71 10.23
C CYS A 40 -36.97 41.95 10.66
N PRO A 41 -37.20 41.66 11.98
CA PRO A 41 -36.28 41.10 13.01
C PRO A 41 -36.95 40.10 14.01
N LEU A 42 -36.15 39.63 15.00
CA LEU A 42 -36.49 39.08 16.34
C LEU A 42 -37.04 37.64 16.48
N SER A 43 -36.24 36.76 17.11
CA SER A 43 -36.60 36.15 18.41
C SER A 43 -35.40 35.44 19.06
N SER A 44 -35.16 35.81 20.30
CA SER A 44 -34.10 35.37 21.21
C SER A 44 -34.53 34.19 22.10
N ARG A 45 -33.64 33.22 22.35
CA ARG A 45 -33.41 32.67 23.70
C ARG A 45 -32.06 31.91 23.80
N PRO A 46 -31.43 31.88 24.98
CA PRO A 46 -29.97 31.76 25.14
C PRO A 46 -29.48 30.34 25.47
N THR A 47 -28.23 30.08 25.10
CA THR A 47 -27.38 28.97 25.56
C THR A 47 -26.55 29.38 26.79
N PRO A 48 -26.27 28.48 27.74
CA PRO A 48 -25.47 28.80 28.91
C PRO A 48 -23.97 28.73 28.63
N SER A 49 -23.25 29.76 29.11
CA SER A 49 -21.80 29.91 29.11
C SER A 49 -21.17 29.14 30.26
N MET A 50 -20.15 28.31 29.98
CA MET A 50 -19.26 27.73 31.00
C MET A 50 -18.02 28.62 31.15
N ALA A 51 -17.75 29.04 32.39
CA ALA A 51 -16.61 29.83 32.81
C ALA A 51 -15.29 29.00 32.82
N PRO A 52 -14.12 29.65 32.66
CA PRO A 52 -12.81 28.98 32.70
C PRO A 52 -12.29 28.76 34.14
N PRO A 53 -11.36 27.81 34.37
CA PRO A 53 -10.83 27.52 35.71
C PRO A 53 -9.66 28.46 36.08
N PRO A 54 -9.38 28.65 37.39
CA PRO A 54 -8.28 29.50 37.86
C PRO A 54 -6.94 28.76 38.00
N VAL A 55 -5.85 29.55 38.07
CA VAL A 55 -4.43 29.15 38.06
C VAL A 55 -3.76 29.32 39.45
N GLY A 56 -2.92 28.34 39.85
CA GLY A 56 -1.76 28.39 40.79
C GLY A 56 -2.06 28.38 42.30
N ALA A 57 -1.33 27.76 43.25
CA ALA A 57 -0.07 26.99 43.41
C ALA A 57 -0.08 26.40 44.88
N PRO A 58 0.99 25.84 45.53
CA PRO A 58 2.23 25.16 45.12
C PRO A 58 2.39 23.72 45.72
N ARG A 59 3.49 23.02 45.38
CA ARG A 59 3.92 21.69 45.85
C ARG A 59 4.72 21.71 47.17
N SER A 60 4.58 20.66 47.99
CA SER A 60 5.62 19.83 48.70
C SER A 60 5.09 19.25 50.03
N PRO A 61 5.72 18.24 50.68
CA PRO A 61 6.49 17.07 50.21
C PRO A 61 5.91 15.73 50.75
N ALA A 62 6.47 14.60 50.29
CA ALA A 62 6.10 13.24 50.70
C ALA A 62 6.56 12.87 52.13
N PRO A 63 5.92 11.89 52.79
CA PRO A 63 6.57 11.05 53.80
C PRO A 63 6.67 9.58 53.38
N ALA A 64 7.73 8.94 53.86
CA ALA A 64 8.07 7.54 53.69
C ALA A 64 7.60 6.66 54.88
N PHE A 65 7.75 5.34 54.69
CA PHE A 65 7.68 4.20 55.63
C PHE A 65 6.29 3.58 55.89
N SER A 66 6.07 2.32 55.52
CA SER A 66 6.53 1.09 56.22
C SER A 66 5.71 -0.13 55.78
N LEU A 67 6.33 -1.31 55.84
CA LEU A 67 5.80 -2.63 55.45
C LEU A 67 4.56 -3.07 56.25
N ALA A 68 3.61 -3.70 55.55
CA ALA A 68 2.58 -4.57 56.13
C ALA A 68 2.46 -5.90 55.37
N LYS A 69 2.22 -6.96 56.14
CA LYS A 69 2.13 -8.40 55.84
C LYS A 69 0.88 -8.79 55.00
N PRO A 70 0.81 -10.02 54.44
CA PRO A 70 -0.07 -10.36 53.32
C PRO A 70 -1.54 -10.53 53.71
N HIS A 71 -2.44 -10.05 52.84
CA HIS A 71 -3.88 -10.25 52.93
C HIS A 71 -4.28 -11.67 52.48
N VAL A 72 -5.06 -12.33 53.33
CA VAL A 72 -5.77 -13.59 53.08
C VAL A 72 -6.96 -13.30 52.14
N LEU A 73 -7.09 -14.09 51.06
CA LEU A 73 -8.20 -14.06 50.13
C LEU A 73 -9.49 -14.66 50.76
N PRO A 74 -10.69 -14.11 50.50
CA PRO A 74 -11.95 -14.72 50.88
C PRO A 74 -12.31 -15.90 49.95
N PRO A 75 -13.14 -16.86 50.39
CA PRO A 75 -13.53 -18.03 49.59
C PRO A 75 -14.49 -17.66 48.44
N PRO A 76 -14.57 -18.47 47.38
CA PRO A 76 -15.40 -18.21 46.21
C PRO A 76 -16.90 -18.39 46.51
N ALA A 77 -17.72 -17.54 45.88
CA ALA A 77 -19.17 -17.59 45.95
C ALA A 77 -19.76 -18.77 45.16
N GLU A 78 -20.84 -19.37 45.68
CA GLU A 78 -21.61 -20.44 45.05
C GLU A 78 -22.33 -19.99 43.75
N PRO A 79 -22.58 -20.92 42.80
CA PRO A 79 -23.27 -20.63 41.55
C PRO A 79 -24.80 -20.48 41.74
N PRO A 80 -25.48 -19.65 40.93
CA PRO A 80 -26.92 -19.44 41.06
C PRO A 80 -27.74 -20.65 40.58
N THR A 81 -28.76 -21.00 41.36
CA THR A 81 -29.77 -22.02 41.09
C THR A 81 -30.70 -21.67 39.92
N LEU A 82 -30.96 -22.65 39.05
CA LEU A 82 -31.92 -22.59 37.94
C LEU A 82 -33.38 -22.47 38.42
N PRO A 83 -34.25 -21.73 37.72
CA PRO A 83 -35.70 -21.71 37.99
C PRO A 83 -36.42 -22.95 37.42
N PRO A 84 -37.61 -23.30 37.95
CA PRO A 84 -38.28 -24.56 37.63
C PRO A 84 -39.01 -24.56 36.27
N THR A 85 -39.01 -25.72 35.63
CA THR A 85 -39.75 -26.07 34.40
C THR A 85 -41.26 -25.89 34.53
N PRO A 86 -41.96 -25.31 33.53
CA PRO A 86 -43.41 -25.39 33.43
C PRO A 86 -43.88 -26.73 32.85
N SER A 87 -44.93 -27.24 33.48
CA SER A 87 -45.77 -28.39 33.12
C SER A 87 -46.17 -28.48 31.64
N GLN A 88 -46.16 -29.70 31.11
CA GLN A 88 -46.73 -30.09 29.83
C GLN A 88 -48.25 -29.86 29.78
N SER A 89 -48.76 -29.57 28.58
CA SER A 89 -50.17 -29.64 28.18
C SER A 89 -50.25 -30.02 26.68
N PRO A 90 -51.36 -30.62 26.21
CA PRO A 90 -51.31 -31.75 25.27
C PRO A 90 -51.01 -31.38 23.81
N ARG A 91 -50.38 -32.33 23.11
CA ARG A 91 -50.19 -32.38 21.65
C ARG A 91 -51.48 -32.05 20.90
N LEU A 92 -51.42 -31.02 20.06
CA LEU A 92 -52.25 -30.88 18.87
C LEU A 92 -51.42 -31.30 17.65
N SER A 93 -51.92 -32.29 16.92
CA SER A 93 -51.35 -32.79 15.67
C SER A 93 -51.30 -31.71 14.60
N PRO A 94 -50.19 -31.52 13.86
CA PRO A 94 -50.19 -30.66 12.68
C PRO A 94 -51.03 -31.28 11.56
N ALA A 95 -51.86 -30.44 10.94
CA ALA A 95 -52.71 -30.78 9.82
C ALA A 95 -51.90 -31.28 8.60
N LYS A 96 -52.50 -32.23 7.89
CA LYS A 96 -52.06 -32.79 6.60
C LYS A 96 -51.96 -31.68 5.54
N PRO A 97 -50.81 -31.48 4.87
CA PRO A 97 -50.73 -30.55 3.74
C PRO A 97 -51.53 -31.08 2.53
N PRO A 98 -52.09 -30.20 1.69
CA PRO A 98 -52.84 -30.60 0.50
C PRO A 98 -51.91 -31.30 -0.51
N ALA A 99 -52.42 -32.38 -1.11
CA ALA A 99 -51.72 -33.12 -2.14
C ALA A 99 -51.51 -32.23 -3.38
N LEU A 100 -50.27 -31.90 -3.70
CA LEU A 100 -49.89 -31.40 -5.02
C LEU A 100 -49.66 -32.60 -5.95
N ASN A 101 -50.30 -32.53 -7.12
CA ASN A 101 -50.15 -33.48 -8.22
C ASN A 101 -48.68 -33.65 -8.64
N PRO A 102 -48.28 -34.84 -9.12
CA PRO A 102 -46.91 -35.10 -9.55
C PRO A 102 -46.52 -34.18 -10.72
N ALA A 103 -45.46 -33.40 -10.52
CA ALA A 103 -44.81 -32.63 -11.57
C ALA A 103 -44.16 -33.59 -12.58
N LYS A 104 -44.47 -33.40 -13.86
CA LYS A 104 -43.86 -34.10 -14.99
C LYS A 104 -42.35 -33.89 -14.99
N SER A 105 -41.62 -34.98 -15.23
CA SER A 105 -40.19 -34.99 -15.55
C SER A 105 -39.86 -34.02 -16.69
N PRO A 106 -38.77 -33.24 -16.62
CA PRO A 106 -38.32 -32.48 -17.78
C PRO A 106 -37.76 -33.45 -18.84
N THR A 107 -38.40 -33.40 -20.02
CA THR A 107 -37.98 -34.04 -21.26
C THR A 107 -36.57 -33.57 -21.66
N PRO A 108 -35.68 -34.45 -22.19
CA PRO A 108 -34.39 -34.03 -22.74
C PRO A 108 -34.59 -33.07 -23.92
N PRO A 109 -33.71 -32.07 -24.13
CA PRO A 109 -33.83 -31.19 -25.28
C PRO A 109 -33.64 -31.98 -26.58
N GLN A 110 -34.68 -31.96 -27.42
CA GLN A 110 -34.63 -32.48 -28.79
C GLN A 110 -33.65 -31.64 -29.62
N HIS A 111 -32.73 -32.33 -30.28
CA HIS A 111 -31.91 -31.79 -31.37
C HIS A 111 -32.80 -31.28 -32.50
N TYR A 112 -32.69 -29.98 -32.80
CA TYR A 112 -33.04 -29.44 -34.10
C TYR A 112 -31.73 -29.12 -34.85
N PRO A 113 -31.56 -29.57 -36.10
CA PRO A 113 -30.36 -29.29 -36.88
C PRO A 113 -30.33 -27.82 -37.30
N ILE A 114 -29.23 -27.14 -36.97
CA ILE A 114 -28.93 -25.81 -37.50
C ILE A 114 -28.43 -25.98 -38.94
N PRO A 115 -28.99 -25.27 -39.94
CA PRO A 115 -28.51 -25.31 -41.32
C PRO A 115 -27.11 -24.68 -41.44
N PRO A 116 -26.27 -25.11 -42.40
CA PRO A 116 -24.89 -24.65 -42.53
C PRO A 116 -24.86 -23.17 -42.92
N VAL A 117 -24.19 -22.35 -42.12
CA VAL A 117 -23.84 -20.98 -42.52
C VAL A 117 -22.69 -21.09 -43.52
N ALA A 118 -22.98 -20.71 -44.76
CA ALA A 118 -22.03 -20.62 -45.84
C ALA A 118 -20.94 -19.58 -45.53
N LEU A 119 -19.69 -20.01 -45.61
CA LEU A 119 -18.53 -19.14 -45.74
C LEU A 119 -18.62 -18.35 -47.06
N SER A 120 -18.36 -17.05 -47.01
CA SER A 120 -18.10 -16.23 -48.19
C SER A 120 -16.95 -15.24 -47.90
N PRO A 121 -16.19 -14.85 -48.93
CA PRO A 121 -14.73 -14.91 -48.88
C PRO A 121 -14.05 -13.58 -48.56
N ALA A 122 -12.78 -13.73 -48.15
CA ALA A 122 -11.79 -12.67 -47.95
C ALA A 122 -11.76 -11.65 -49.10
N HIS A 123 -11.67 -10.37 -48.76
CA HIS A 123 -11.30 -9.31 -49.67
C HIS A 123 -9.95 -8.70 -49.24
N ALA A 124 -9.05 -8.65 -50.21
CA ALA A 124 -7.70 -8.09 -50.16
C ALA A 124 -7.72 -6.54 -50.35
N PRO A 125 -6.59 -5.83 -50.25
CA PRO A 125 -6.52 -4.42 -49.87
C PRO A 125 -6.76 -3.47 -51.04
N ALA A 126 -7.34 -2.29 -50.75
CA ALA A 126 -7.54 -1.23 -51.73
C ALA A 126 -6.38 -0.22 -51.70
N ASN A 127 -5.86 0.06 -52.90
CA ASN A 127 -4.79 0.99 -53.25
C ASN A 127 -5.14 2.47 -53.04
N SER A 128 -4.07 3.25 -52.87
CA SER A 128 -3.97 4.71 -52.81
C SER A 128 -4.63 5.46 -53.97
N PRO A 129 -5.07 6.72 -53.77
CA PRO A 129 -5.24 7.69 -54.85
C PRO A 129 -4.06 8.68 -54.95
N ALA A 130 -3.66 8.95 -56.20
CA ALA A 130 -2.66 9.96 -56.61
C ALA A 130 -3.39 11.25 -57.14
N PRO A 131 -2.70 12.35 -57.55
CA PRO A 131 -2.94 13.69 -57.01
C PRO A 131 -3.53 14.71 -58.02
N LEU A 132 -4.05 15.83 -57.51
CA LEU A 132 -4.45 17.04 -58.27
C LEU A 132 -4.22 18.32 -57.41
N PRO A 133 -4.17 19.55 -57.98
CA PRO A 133 -3.00 20.19 -58.55
C PRO A 133 -2.53 21.44 -57.75
N HIS A 134 -1.32 21.89 -58.08
CA HIS A 134 -0.65 23.06 -57.51
C HIS A 134 -1.47 24.36 -57.56
N ARG A 135 -1.51 25.08 -56.43
CA ARG A 135 -1.78 26.52 -56.40
C ARG A 135 -0.78 27.22 -55.48
N ALA A 136 -0.12 28.23 -56.03
CA ALA A 136 1.03 28.94 -55.48
C ALA A 136 0.70 29.72 -54.19
N ILE A 137 1.64 29.70 -53.24
CA ILE A 137 1.67 30.59 -52.06
C ILE A 137 2.70 31.70 -52.34
N PRO A 138 2.35 32.99 -52.14
CA PRO A 138 3.23 34.12 -52.44
C PRO A 138 4.36 34.31 -51.40
N ALA A 139 5.42 34.98 -51.87
CA ALA A 139 6.69 35.22 -51.18
C ALA A 139 6.57 35.96 -49.84
N LYS A 140 7.44 35.56 -48.90
CA LYS A 140 7.63 36.15 -47.57
C LYS A 140 8.48 37.44 -47.67
N PRO A 141 8.01 38.60 -47.16
CA PRO A 141 8.85 39.80 -47.02
C PRO A 141 9.77 39.74 -45.77
N PRO A 142 10.83 40.58 -45.71
CA PRO A 142 12.01 40.35 -44.87
C PRO A 142 11.83 40.70 -43.38
N SER A 143 12.75 40.15 -42.58
CA SER A 143 12.77 40.19 -41.12
C SER A 143 13.06 41.59 -40.55
N PHE A 144 12.34 41.96 -39.49
CA PHE A 144 12.74 43.03 -38.58
C PHE A 144 13.16 42.38 -37.25
N GLY A 145 14.40 42.62 -36.82
CA GLY A 145 14.96 42.07 -35.59
C GLY A 145 14.35 42.66 -34.33
N PRO A 146 14.35 41.94 -33.20
CA PRO A 146 13.89 42.47 -31.93
C PRO A 146 14.93 43.45 -31.36
N THR A 147 14.47 44.67 -31.09
CA THR A 147 15.20 45.71 -30.37
C THR A 147 15.41 45.32 -28.90
N LYS A 148 16.66 45.51 -28.44
CA LYS A 148 17.16 45.21 -27.10
C LYS A 148 16.54 46.18 -26.06
N PRO A 149 15.87 45.71 -25.00
CA PRO A 149 15.51 46.56 -23.87
C PRO A 149 16.75 46.92 -23.02
N PRO A 150 16.80 48.11 -22.39
CA PRO A 150 17.95 48.55 -21.61
C PRO A 150 18.15 47.70 -20.35
N MET A 151 19.40 47.27 -20.12
CA MET A 151 19.83 46.51 -18.95
C MET A 151 19.74 47.38 -17.69
N LEU A 152 18.97 46.93 -16.69
CA LEU A 152 19.08 47.40 -15.31
C LEU A 152 20.33 46.77 -14.67
N PRO A 153 21.07 47.50 -13.81
CA PRO A 153 22.26 46.98 -13.16
C PRO A 153 21.90 45.87 -12.15
N PRO A 154 22.76 44.84 -11.98
CA PRO A 154 22.53 43.76 -11.03
C PRO A 154 22.59 44.28 -9.58
N ALA A 155 21.67 43.78 -8.75
CA ALA A 155 21.66 44.05 -7.32
C ALA A 155 22.94 43.52 -6.62
N PRO A 156 23.41 44.15 -5.54
CA PRO A 156 24.62 43.71 -4.85
C PRO A 156 24.44 42.30 -4.24
N LEU A 157 25.44 41.45 -4.44
CA LEU A 157 25.56 40.16 -3.75
C LEU A 157 25.72 40.39 -2.23
N PRO A 158 25.11 39.57 -1.36
CA PRO A 158 25.34 39.66 0.08
C PRO A 158 26.79 39.27 0.41
N PRO A 159 27.38 39.85 1.47
CA PRO A 159 28.79 39.60 1.82
C PRO A 159 29.01 38.13 2.20
N ALA A 160 30.07 37.55 1.63
CA ALA A 160 30.57 36.23 1.98
C ALA A 160 30.92 36.21 3.48
N MET A 161 30.17 35.42 4.26
CA MET A 161 30.57 35.14 5.64
C MET A 161 31.81 34.25 5.63
N ALA A 162 32.77 34.69 6.43
CA ALA A 162 34.15 34.26 6.47
C ALA A 162 34.33 32.77 6.78
N ASN A 163 35.38 32.22 6.16
CA ASN A 163 36.03 30.97 6.50
C ASN A 163 36.19 30.79 8.00
N SER A 164 35.44 29.85 8.57
CA SER A 164 35.79 29.23 9.84
C SER A 164 36.48 27.89 9.56
N LYS A 165 37.67 27.75 10.17
CA LYS A 165 38.54 26.58 10.20
C LYS A 165 37.75 25.29 10.50
N PRO A 166 38.04 24.15 9.84
CA PRO A 166 37.26 22.93 10.02
C PRO A 166 37.45 22.38 11.46
N PRO A 167 36.37 22.08 12.20
CA PRO A 167 36.48 21.27 13.40
C PRO A 167 36.75 19.81 12.99
N THR A 168 37.68 19.23 13.72
CA THR A 168 38.02 17.81 13.76
C THR A 168 36.80 16.91 14.01
N THR A 169 36.62 15.91 13.14
CA THR A 169 35.93 14.62 13.35
C THR A 169 34.64 14.62 14.20
N GLY A 170 33.69 15.48 13.85
CA GLY A 170 32.28 15.36 14.19
C GLY A 170 31.46 15.69 12.94
N GLY A 171 30.42 14.90 12.63
CA GLY A 171 29.62 15.09 11.41
C GLY A 171 29.03 16.51 11.30
N SER A 172 28.88 17.03 10.08
CA SER A 172 28.31 18.37 9.85
C SER A 172 26.79 18.34 10.01
N VAL A 173 26.25 19.17 10.92
CA VAL A 173 24.81 19.26 11.18
C VAL A 173 24.19 20.41 10.39
N PHE A 174 23.11 20.12 9.67
CA PHE A 174 22.36 21.04 8.82
C PHE A 174 20.90 21.11 9.33
N ASP A 175 20.67 21.98 10.31
CA ASP A 175 19.33 22.26 10.82
C ASP A 175 18.52 23.04 9.76
N VAL A 176 17.33 22.55 9.40
CA VAL A 176 16.46 23.18 8.40
C VAL A 176 16.08 24.63 8.75
N ARG A 177 16.07 25.02 10.03
CA ARG A 177 15.83 26.42 10.46
C ARG A 177 16.97 27.35 10.07
N ALA A 178 18.22 26.85 10.05
CA ALA A 178 19.36 27.63 9.57
C ALA A 178 19.24 27.98 8.07
N PHE A 179 18.36 27.28 7.35
CA PHE A 179 18.02 27.53 5.95
C PHE A 179 16.68 28.27 5.77
N GLY A 180 16.09 28.77 6.85
CA GLY A 180 14.88 29.59 6.84
C GLY A 180 13.56 28.84 6.98
N ALA A 181 13.57 27.57 7.41
CA ALA A 181 12.34 26.87 7.77
C ALA A 181 11.75 27.51 9.03
N SER A 182 10.45 27.76 9.05
CA SER A 182 9.80 28.37 10.21
C SER A 182 9.51 27.31 11.30
N GLY A 183 9.11 26.10 10.90
CA GLY A 183 8.63 25.06 11.82
C GLY A 183 7.35 25.42 12.57
N SER A 184 6.58 26.39 12.08
CA SER A 184 5.34 26.90 12.69
C SER A 184 4.07 26.30 12.09
N GLY A 185 4.15 25.12 11.47
CA GLY A 185 2.98 24.42 10.94
C GLY A 185 1.94 24.20 12.04
N ASN A 186 0.67 24.49 11.74
CA ASN A 186 -0.41 24.23 12.69
C ASN A 186 -0.79 22.75 12.54
N GLY A 187 -0.46 21.91 13.52
CA GLY A 187 -0.75 20.45 13.50
C GLY A 187 -2.24 20.08 13.46
N ASN A 188 -3.14 21.05 13.27
CA ASN A 188 -4.59 20.91 13.29
C ASN A 188 -5.28 21.41 12.00
N GLY A 189 -4.55 21.54 10.87
CA GLY A 189 -5.13 21.83 9.53
C GLY A 189 -5.76 23.22 9.31
N ASN A 190 -6.00 24.01 10.36
CA ASN A 190 -6.80 25.24 10.28
C ASN A 190 -5.97 26.54 10.35
N GLY A 191 -4.86 26.63 9.63
CA GLY A 191 -4.08 27.87 9.54
C GLY A 191 -3.02 27.81 8.45
N SER A 192 -2.72 28.97 7.85
CA SER A 192 -1.68 29.14 6.82
C SER A 192 -0.35 28.54 7.29
N SER A 193 -0.09 27.28 6.94
CA SER A 193 1.19 26.64 7.20
C SER A 193 2.24 27.32 6.34
N SER A 194 3.32 27.78 6.96
CA SER A 194 4.45 28.27 6.17
C SER A 194 4.99 27.11 5.34
N ASN A 195 5.09 27.32 4.04
CA ASN A 195 5.71 26.33 3.17
C ASN A 195 7.24 26.35 3.35
N ASP A 196 7.77 25.36 4.06
CA ASP A 196 9.20 25.24 4.41
C ASP A 196 10.04 24.57 3.29
N THR A 197 9.43 24.25 2.14
CA THR A 197 10.06 23.49 1.05
C THR A 197 11.40 24.08 0.60
N ARG A 198 11.49 25.42 0.50
CA ARG A 198 12.73 26.08 0.06
C ARG A 198 13.89 25.82 1.02
N ALA A 199 13.62 25.89 2.32
CA ALA A 199 14.62 25.66 3.35
C ALA A 199 15.10 24.20 3.35
N PHE A 200 14.16 23.24 3.24
CA PHE A 200 14.49 21.82 3.14
C PHE A 200 15.33 21.50 1.91
N ARG A 201 15.00 22.04 0.73
CA ARG A 201 15.80 21.86 -0.50
C ARG A 201 17.20 22.44 -0.36
N ALA A 202 17.34 23.60 0.29
CA ALA A 202 18.64 24.22 0.52
C ALA A 202 19.48 23.43 1.54
N ALA A 203 18.88 22.99 2.64
CA ALA A 203 19.52 22.14 3.65
C ALA A 203 19.98 20.81 3.05
N TRP A 204 19.13 20.15 2.24
CA TRP A 204 19.47 18.92 1.53
C TRP A 204 20.67 19.12 0.61
N LYS A 205 20.66 20.17 -0.22
CA LYS A 205 21.76 20.45 -1.14
C LYS A 205 23.09 20.62 -0.40
N ALA A 206 23.07 21.33 0.74
CA ALA A 206 24.25 21.54 1.56
C ALA A 206 24.73 20.24 2.22
N ALA A 207 23.82 19.49 2.86
CA ALA A 207 24.13 18.23 3.53
C ALA A 207 24.61 17.14 2.56
N CYS A 208 23.93 16.97 1.43
CA CYS A 208 24.27 15.99 0.39
C CYS A 208 25.67 16.22 -0.20
N SER A 209 26.14 17.48 -0.19
CA SER A 209 27.49 17.86 -0.65
C SER A 209 28.56 17.73 0.44
N ALA A 210 28.16 17.49 1.69
CA ALA A 210 29.04 17.31 2.84
C ALA A 210 29.20 15.82 3.16
N GLY A 211 30.43 15.37 3.40
CA GLY A 211 30.66 14.00 3.87
C GLY A 211 30.26 13.88 5.34
N SER A 212 29.66 12.75 5.73
CA SER A 212 29.23 12.51 7.11
C SER A 212 28.34 13.64 7.66
N ALA A 213 27.26 13.94 6.95
CA ALA A 213 26.36 15.04 7.25
C ALA A 213 25.04 14.57 7.86
N THR A 214 24.46 15.37 8.75
CA THR A 214 23.12 15.16 9.29
C THR A 214 22.25 16.36 8.97
N LEU A 215 21.24 16.19 8.12
CA LEU A 215 20.14 17.15 7.98
C LEU A 215 19.13 16.90 9.10
N VAL A 216 18.83 17.90 9.91
CA VAL A 216 17.97 17.75 11.10
C VAL A 216 16.67 18.53 10.93
N VAL A 217 15.55 17.85 11.23
CA VAL A 217 14.23 18.44 11.46
C VAL A 217 13.98 18.50 12.97
N PRO A 218 14.08 19.68 13.61
CA PRO A 218 14.03 19.82 15.07
C PRO A 218 12.75 19.30 15.73
N SER A 219 12.89 18.73 16.94
CA SER A 219 11.81 18.09 17.70
C SER A 219 10.68 19.00 18.16
N ASP A 220 10.94 20.30 18.22
CA ASP A 220 10.01 21.33 18.69
C ASP A 220 9.27 22.03 17.54
N GLY A 221 9.37 21.51 16.31
CA GLY A 221 8.77 22.10 15.12
C GLY A 221 7.83 21.18 14.36
N VAL A 222 6.88 21.81 13.69
CA VAL A 222 6.00 21.18 12.69
C VAL A 222 6.29 21.85 11.36
N PHE A 223 6.76 21.06 10.40
CA PHE A 223 7.28 21.54 9.13
C PHE A 223 6.40 21.05 7.99
N THR A 224 5.92 21.99 7.17
CA THR A 224 5.12 21.65 5.99
C THR A 224 5.93 21.84 4.73
N ILE A 225 6.10 20.77 3.95
CA ILE A 225 6.75 20.84 2.63
C ILE A 225 5.83 20.25 1.56
N THR A 226 5.93 20.77 0.35
CA THR A 226 5.22 20.24 -0.81
C THR A 226 6.04 19.14 -1.50
N SER A 227 5.48 18.51 -2.55
CA SER A 227 6.16 17.42 -3.27
C SER A 227 7.59 17.80 -3.62
N THR A 228 8.54 16.96 -3.19
CA THR A 228 9.96 17.27 -3.27
C THR A 228 10.76 16.02 -3.58
N VAL A 229 11.61 16.14 -4.61
CA VAL A 229 12.64 15.16 -4.94
C VAL A 229 13.95 15.61 -4.31
N PHE A 230 14.44 14.82 -3.37
CA PHE A 230 15.78 14.93 -2.79
C PHE A 230 16.73 14.06 -3.60
N ALA A 231 17.39 14.68 -4.58
CA ALA A 231 18.25 13.99 -5.53
C ALA A 231 19.72 13.95 -5.06
N GLY A 232 20.37 12.80 -5.28
CA GLY A 232 21.82 12.63 -5.22
C GLY A 232 22.49 12.70 -6.60
N PRO A 233 23.72 12.17 -6.74
CA PRO A 233 24.47 11.42 -5.73
C PRO A 233 24.95 12.31 -4.57
N CYS A 234 24.91 11.76 -3.36
CA CYS A 234 25.41 12.44 -2.16
C CYS A 234 26.76 11.86 -1.72
N LYS A 235 27.51 12.63 -0.94
CA LYS A 235 28.67 12.09 -0.23
C LYS A 235 28.23 11.07 0.84
N PRO A 236 29.07 10.07 1.15
CA PRO A 236 28.71 9.00 2.07
C PRO A 236 28.48 9.52 3.50
N GLY A 237 27.67 8.78 4.26
CA GLY A 237 27.34 9.09 5.65
C GLY A 237 26.29 10.19 5.81
N LEU A 238 25.45 10.40 4.80
CA LEU A 238 24.32 11.33 4.89
C LEU A 238 23.20 10.73 5.75
N THR A 239 22.77 11.48 6.76
CA THR A 239 21.62 11.18 7.58
C THR A 239 20.57 12.27 7.41
N PHE A 240 19.33 11.90 7.16
CA PHE A 240 18.17 12.78 7.29
C PHE A 240 17.45 12.39 8.57
N GLN A 241 17.58 13.23 9.59
CA GLN A 241 17.05 12.99 10.93
C GLN A 241 15.79 13.81 11.16
N ILE A 242 14.66 13.13 11.35
CA ILE A 242 13.36 13.73 11.65
C ILE A 242 13.03 13.51 13.13
N ASP A 243 13.21 14.55 13.93
CA ASP A 243 12.82 14.51 15.35
C ASP A 243 11.51 15.25 15.64
N GLY A 244 11.12 16.20 14.78
CA GLY A 244 9.83 16.91 14.85
C GLY A 244 8.74 16.24 14.01
N VAL A 245 7.82 17.06 13.50
CA VAL A 245 6.78 16.62 12.55
C VAL A 245 7.08 17.16 11.16
N LEU A 246 7.08 16.28 10.15
CA LEU A 246 7.18 16.64 8.74
C LEU A 246 5.90 16.19 8.02
N MET A 247 5.22 17.10 7.34
CA MET A 247 3.92 16.81 6.72
C MET A 247 3.71 17.52 5.36
N PRO A 248 2.86 16.98 4.46
CA PRO A 248 2.45 17.64 3.24
C PRO A 248 1.40 18.74 3.50
N PRO A 249 1.00 19.51 2.47
CA PRO A 249 -0.25 20.26 2.52
C PRO A 249 -1.45 19.38 2.89
N ASP A 250 -2.44 19.97 3.55
CA ASP A 250 -3.61 19.24 4.05
C ASP A 250 -4.58 18.94 2.90
N GLY A 251 -4.56 17.69 2.45
CA GLY A 251 -5.50 17.19 1.45
C GLY A 251 -5.28 17.61 -0.01
N PRO A 252 -6.12 17.08 -0.92
CA PRO A 252 -6.01 17.26 -2.37
C PRO A 252 -6.30 18.68 -2.85
N ALA A 253 -7.05 19.48 -2.08
CA ALA A 253 -7.40 20.87 -2.42
C ALA A 253 -6.25 21.84 -2.14
N SER A 254 -5.43 21.55 -1.13
CA SER A 254 -4.24 22.34 -0.78
C SER A 254 -2.99 21.91 -1.54
N TRP A 255 -3.07 20.81 -2.30
CA TRP A 255 -1.96 20.26 -3.07
C TRP A 255 -1.65 21.14 -4.30
N PRO A 256 -0.42 21.65 -4.46
CA PRO A 256 -0.09 22.50 -5.60
C PRO A 256 -0.30 21.81 -6.94
N GLU A 257 -0.85 22.54 -7.92
CA GLU A 257 -1.17 21.99 -9.25
C GLU A 257 0.08 21.51 -10.01
N ALA A 258 1.21 22.19 -9.81
CA ALA A 258 2.48 21.83 -10.43
C ALA A 258 3.14 20.56 -9.83
N ASP A 259 2.65 20.10 -8.68
CA ASP A 259 3.24 18.98 -7.96
C ASP A 259 2.67 17.63 -8.41
N SER A 260 3.48 16.58 -8.30
CA SER A 260 2.99 15.22 -8.56
C SER A 260 1.93 14.84 -7.54
N ARG A 261 0.77 14.39 -8.01
CA ARG A 261 -0.29 13.79 -7.17
C ARG A 261 -0.06 12.31 -6.83
N ARG A 262 1.10 11.76 -7.23
CA ARG A 262 1.45 10.33 -7.07
C ARG A 262 2.59 10.10 -6.09
N GLN A 263 3.29 11.14 -5.67
CA GLN A 263 4.40 11.04 -4.72
C GLN A 263 4.60 12.37 -3.99
N TRP A 264 4.95 12.29 -2.71
CA TRP A 264 5.28 13.46 -1.91
C TRP A 264 6.80 13.63 -1.75
N VAL A 265 7.45 12.84 -0.89
CA VAL A 265 8.91 12.89 -0.69
C VAL A 265 9.55 11.74 -1.44
N THR A 266 10.42 12.08 -2.40
CA THR A 266 11.19 11.09 -3.17
C THR A 266 12.68 11.29 -2.96
N PHE A 267 13.37 10.28 -2.42
CA PHE A 267 14.81 10.19 -2.41
C PHE A 267 15.27 9.48 -3.69
N TYR A 268 15.98 10.20 -4.56
CA TYR A 268 16.41 9.68 -5.86
C TYR A 268 17.93 9.59 -5.92
N LYS A 269 18.49 8.39 -6.20
CA LYS A 269 19.94 8.16 -6.21
C LYS A 269 20.62 8.61 -4.92
N ALA A 270 19.99 8.35 -3.79
CA ALA A 270 20.45 8.74 -2.45
C ALA A 270 21.23 7.60 -1.79
N ASP A 271 22.29 7.14 -2.46
CA ASP A 271 23.03 5.96 -2.04
C ASP A 271 23.71 6.15 -0.67
N GLY A 272 23.68 5.12 0.18
CA GLY A 272 24.31 5.13 1.49
C GLY A 272 23.62 6.02 2.53
N MET A 273 22.40 6.49 2.24
CA MET A 273 21.66 7.39 3.12
C MET A 273 20.95 6.65 4.26
N THR A 274 20.90 7.29 5.43
CA THR A 274 20.02 6.92 6.53
C THR A 274 18.89 7.93 6.71
N LEU A 275 17.64 7.47 6.73
CA LEU A 275 16.47 8.22 7.18
C LEU A 275 16.12 7.74 8.61
N ASN A 276 16.26 8.60 9.60
CA ASN A 276 16.02 8.21 11.00
C ASN A 276 15.38 9.33 11.81
N GLY A 277 15.24 9.08 13.11
CA GLY A 277 14.81 10.05 14.10
C GLY A 277 13.72 9.48 14.99
N ARG A 278 13.22 10.28 15.94
CA ARG A 278 12.11 9.89 16.83
C ARG A 278 10.81 10.62 16.52
N GLY A 279 10.81 11.44 15.48
CA GLY A 279 9.70 12.28 15.06
C GLY A 279 8.66 11.52 14.22
N THR A 280 7.76 12.30 13.65
CA THR A 280 6.62 11.82 12.87
C THR A 280 6.67 12.35 11.44
N ILE A 281 6.46 11.45 10.48
CA ILE A 281 6.08 11.80 9.13
C ILE A 281 4.55 11.65 9.06
N GLU A 282 3.84 12.78 9.03
CA GLU A 282 2.37 12.83 8.98
C GLU A 282 1.93 13.03 7.51
N GLY A 283 0.95 12.26 7.04
CA GLY A 283 0.56 12.23 5.63
C GLY A 283 -0.69 13.03 5.25
N ASN A 284 -1.47 13.52 6.21
CA ASN A 284 -2.75 14.21 6.01
C ASN A 284 -3.66 13.47 5.01
N GLY A 285 -3.78 12.15 5.16
CA GLY A 285 -4.42 11.26 4.19
C GLY A 285 -5.95 11.32 4.14
N GLU A 286 -6.61 11.85 5.17
CA GLU A 286 -8.07 11.74 5.33
C GLU A 286 -8.84 12.28 4.12
N GLU A 287 -8.54 13.50 3.67
CA GLU A 287 -9.24 14.08 2.53
C GLU A 287 -8.98 13.31 1.22
N TRP A 288 -7.81 12.67 1.07
CA TRP A 288 -7.49 11.83 -0.09
C TRP A 288 -8.30 10.53 -0.09
N TRP A 289 -8.47 9.92 1.09
CA TRP A 289 -9.33 8.74 1.27
C TRP A 289 -10.79 9.08 1.01
N ASN A 290 -11.20 10.32 1.32
CA ASN A 290 -12.58 10.77 1.18
C ASN A 290 -12.97 11.19 -0.25
N LEU A 291 -12.06 11.08 -1.22
CA LEU A 291 -12.34 11.42 -2.61
C LEU A 291 -13.51 10.57 -3.19
N PRO A 292 -14.45 11.17 -3.94
CA PRO A 292 -15.67 10.48 -4.44
C PRO A 292 -15.44 9.28 -5.35
N CYS A 293 -14.24 9.15 -5.89
CA CYS A 293 -13.88 8.05 -6.77
C CYS A 293 -13.23 6.86 -6.05
N LYS A 294 -12.99 6.95 -4.73
CA LYS A 294 -12.53 5.79 -3.96
C LYS A 294 -13.67 4.77 -3.85
N PRO A 295 -13.41 3.46 -4.05
CA PRO A 295 -14.46 2.44 -4.09
C PRO A 295 -15.38 2.41 -2.87
N HIS A 296 -14.86 2.71 -1.68
CA HIS A 296 -15.65 2.75 -0.45
C HIS A 296 -16.57 3.97 -0.33
N ARG A 297 -16.57 4.91 -1.30
CA ARG A 297 -17.36 6.14 -1.28
C ARG A 297 -18.56 6.17 -2.22
N GLY A 298 -18.62 5.35 -3.27
CA GLY A 298 -19.81 5.33 -4.12
C GLY A 298 -20.87 4.31 -3.68
N PRO A 299 -22.13 4.51 -4.11
CA PRO A 299 -23.22 3.59 -3.79
C PRO A 299 -22.89 2.18 -4.28
N ASN A 300 -23.09 1.17 -3.43
CA ASN A 300 -22.76 -0.23 -3.69
C ASN A 300 -21.29 -0.47 -4.09
N GLY A 301 -20.35 0.36 -3.62
CA GLY A 301 -18.94 0.23 -3.97
C GLY A 301 -18.56 0.79 -5.35
N SER A 302 -19.48 1.52 -6.00
CA SER A 302 -19.21 2.15 -7.29
C SER A 302 -18.19 3.30 -7.14
N THR A 303 -17.47 3.62 -8.21
CA THR A 303 -16.50 4.72 -8.23
C THR A 303 -16.93 5.76 -9.24
N LEU A 304 -16.99 7.04 -8.87
CA LEU A 304 -17.12 8.11 -9.86
C LEU A 304 -15.86 8.14 -10.75
N ARG A 305 -16.05 8.36 -12.06
CA ARG A 305 -14.94 8.46 -13.03
C ARG A 305 -14.28 9.85 -12.97
N VAL A 306 -13.67 10.18 -11.83
CA VAL A 306 -12.87 11.40 -11.63
C VAL A 306 -11.43 11.03 -11.26
N PRO A 307 -10.43 11.93 -11.41
CA PRO A 307 -9.05 11.62 -11.01
C PRO A 307 -8.94 11.19 -9.54
N CYS A 308 -8.25 10.07 -9.29
CA CYS A 308 -8.16 9.41 -7.97
C CYS A 308 -6.75 9.29 -7.42
N ASP A 309 -5.79 9.94 -8.08
CA ASP A 309 -4.40 9.86 -7.68
C ASP A 309 -4.27 10.33 -6.22
N SER A 310 -3.49 9.59 -5.44
CA SER A 310 -3.13 9.93 -4.07
C SER A 310 -1.63 9.69 -3.95
N PRO A 311 -0.88 10.59 -3.31
CA PRO A 311 0.56 10.47 -3.31
C PRO A 311 1.02 9.34 -2.38
N ALA A 312 1.98 8.52 -2.84
CA ALA A 312 2.82 7.75 -1.93
C ALA A 312 3.63 8.73 -1.07
N LEU A 313 3.71 8.45 0.23
CA LEU A 313 4.23 9.41 1.20
C LEU A 313 5.76 9.54 1.11
N VAL A 314 6.48 8.44 1.30
CA VAL A 314 7.94 8.40 1.16
C VAL A 314 8.33 7.35 0.11
N ARG A 315 9.12 7.76 -0.89
CA ARG A 315 9.66 6.87 -1.91
C ARG A 315 11.18 6.96 -1.99
N PHE A 316 11.84 5.81 -1.95
CA PHE A 316 13.22 5.66 -2.40
C PHE A 316 13.19 5.10 -3.82
N PHE A 317 13.85 5.80 -4.73
CA PHE A 317 13.92 5.40 -6.13
C PHE A 317 15.37 5.35 -6.59
N ALA A 318 15.77 4.21 -7.18
CA ALA A 318 17.12 3.98 -7.66
C ALA A 318 18.19 4.33 -6.61
N SER A 319 17.98 3.93 -5.36
CA SER A 319 18.84 4.28 -4.21
C SER A 319 19.30 3.01 -3.50
N ASN A 320 20.60 2.88 -3.30
CA ASN A 320 21.22 1.67 -2.77
C ASN A 320 21.80 1.89 -1.37
N ASN A 321 21.90 0.82 -0.57
CA ASN A 321 22.42 0.88 0.79
C ASN A 321 21.67 1.92 1.65
N VAL A 322 20.35 1.80 1.69
CA VAL A 322 19.46 2.73 2.40
C VAL A 322 19.04 2.13 3.72
N THR A 323 19.10 2.94 4.79
CA THR A 323 18.54 2.57 6.10
C THR A 323 17.38 3.49 6.49
N VAL A 324 16.26 2.94 6.93
CA VAL A 324 15.13 3.67 7.51
C VAL A 324 14.85 3.16 8.92
N GLN A 325 14.88 4.00 9.94
CA GLN A 325 14.78 3.52 11.32
C GLN A 325 14.14 4.47 12.34
N GLY A 326 13.41 3.90 13.32
CA GLY A 326 12.93 4.59 14.53
C GLY A 326 11.77 5.57 14.37
N LEU A 327 11.28 5.79 13.15
CA LEU A 327 10.29 6.82 12.85
C LEU A 327 8.85 6.36 13.09
N ARG A 328 7.99 7.35 13.36
CA ARG A 328 6.54 7.22 13.21
C ARG A 328 6.13 7.69 11.82
N ILE A 329 5.34 6.91 11.10
CA ILE A 329 4.82 7.28 9.78
C ILE A 329 3.30 7.10 9.82
N GLU A 330 2.56 8.21 9.70
CA GLU A 330 1.13 8.25 10.02
C GLU A 330 0.30 8.78 8.84
N ASN A 331 -0.91 8.24 8.70
CA ASN A 331 -1.98 8.75 7.84
C ASN A 331 -1.56 9.01 6.39
N SER A 332 -0.84 8.07 5.78
CA SER A 332 -0.41 8.20 4.39
C SER A 332 -1.61 8.26 3.42
N PRO A 333 -1.63 9.18 2.44
CA PRO A 333 -2.68 9.22 1.41
C PRO A 333 -2.78 7.95 0.56
N GLN A 334 -1.65 7.24 0.42
CA GLN A 334 -1.52 5.94 -0.24
C GLN A 334 -0.43 5.13 0.48
N PHE A 335 0.59 4.59 -0.20
CA PHE A 335 1.67 3.83 0.42
C PHE A 335 2.51 4.70 1.36
N HIS A 336 2.80 4.22 2.57
CA HIS A 336 3.60 4.94 3.54
C HIS A 336 5.08 4.99 3.10
N LEU A 337 5.64 3.83 2.77
CA LEU A 337 7.04 3.72 2.35
C LEU A 337 7.18 2.82 1.12
N LYS A 338 7.74 3.37 0.02
CA LYS A 338 7.98 2.66 -1.23
C LYS A 338 9.48 2.60 -1.57
N PHE A 339 9.98 1.43 -1.94
CA PHE A 339 11.29 1.23 -2.56
C PHE A 339 11.11 0.71 -3.97
N ASP A 340 11.76 1.37 -4.93
CA ASP A 340 11.67 1.04 -6.34
C ASP A 340 13.05 1.10 -7.00
N GLY A 341 13.51 -0.02 -7.57
CA GLY A 341 14.82 -0.09 -8.21
C GLY A 341 15.99 0.04 -7.22
N CYS A 342 15.83 -0.43 -5.99
CA CYS A 342 16.82 -0.27 -4.92
C CYS A 342 17.59 -1.57 -4.64
N GLU A 343 18.72 -1.47 -3.96
CA GLU A 343 19.50 -2.62 -3.49
C GLU A 343 20.01 -2.36 -2.05
N GLN A 344 20.08 -3.40 -1.21
CA GLN A 344 20.55 -3.30 0.17
C GLN A 344 19.72 -2.30 0.99
N VAL A 345 18.44 -2.63 1.17
CA VAL A 345 17.51 -1.81 1.94
C VAL A 345 17.38 -2.40 3.35
N ARG A 346 17.54 -1.57 4.37
CA ARG A 346 17.28 -1.92 5.77
C ARG A 346 16.19 -1.03 6.37
N ILE A 347 15.18 -1.67 6.96
CA ILE A 347 14.09 -1.02 7.69
C ILE A 347 14.05 -1.62 9.09
N ASP A 348 14.08 -0.78 10.13
CA ASP A 348 14.15 -1.27 11.51
C ASP A 348 13.39 -0.37 12.50
N GLY A 349 12.57 -0.97 13.36
CA GLY A 349 11.96 -0.25 14.47
C GLY A 349 10.97 0.84 14.06
N LEU A 350 10.23 0.66 12.96
CA LEU A 350 9.21 1.63 12.54
C LEU A 350 7.88 1.42 13.24
N PHE A 351 7.16 2.52 13.46
CA PHE A 351 5.75 2.53 13.81
C PHE A 351 4.94 3.18 12.69
N ILE A 352 4.19 2.39 11.94
CA ILE A 352 3.34 2.85 10.84
C ILE A 352 1.87 2.74 11.27
N SER A 353 1.09 3.80 11.05
CA SER A 353 -0.31 3.83 11.48
C SER A 353 -1.21 4.65 10.55
N SER A 354 -2.25 4.03 10.02
CA SER A 354 -3.40 4.67 9.37
C SER A 354 -4.70 3.96 9.79
N PRO A 355 -5.89 4.57 9.70
CA PRO A 355 -7.16 3.91 10.02
C PRO A 355 -7.42 2.64 9.19
N ALA A 356 -8.14 1.67 9.75
CA ALA A 356 -8.43 0.38 9.09
C ALA A 356 -9.15 0.46 7.75
N LEU A 357 -9.94 1.52 7.54
CA LEU A 357 -10.71 1.72 6.32
C LEU A 357 -10.03 2.68 5.34
N SER A 358 -8.78 3.08 5.59
CA SER A 358 -8.01 3.93 4.68
C SER A 358 -7.57 3.12 3.44
N PRO A 359 -8.01 3.47 2.22
CA PRO A 359 -7.75 2.64 1.05
C PRO A 359 -6.29 2.73 0.60
N ASN A 360 -5.71 1.59 0.23
CA ASN A 360 -4.38 1.50 -0.41
C ASN A 360 -3.26 2.11 0.42
N THR A 361 -3.38 2.04 1.74
CA THR A 361 -2.39 2.58 2.67
C THR A 361 -1.30 1.58 3.03
N ASP A 362 -0.73 0.88 2.03
CA ASP A 362 0.31 -0.12 2.25
C ASP A 362 1.43 0.42 3.16
N GLY A 363 1.93 -0.43 4.07
CA GLY A 363 2.95 -0.04 5.03
C GLY A 363 4.30 0.12 4.35
N VAL A 364 4.89 -1.02 3.96
CA VAL A 364 6.11 -1.05 3.15
C VAL A 364 5.84 -1.75 1.82
N HIS A 365 6.11 -1.04 0.73
CA HIS A 365 6.04 -1.58 -0.63
C HIS A 365 7.45 -1.67 -1.23
N VAL A 366 7.82 -2.84 -1.76
CA VAL A 366 9.10 -3.02 -2.48
C VAL A 366 8.84 -3.52 -3.89
N GLU A 367 9.50 -2.90 -4.87
CA GLU A 367 9.39 -3.23 -6.29
C GLU A 367 10.76 -3.10 -6.95
N ASN A 368 11.12 -4.01 -7.87
CA ASN A 368 12.43 -4.05 -8.54
C ASN A 368 13.61 -3.93 -7.55
N THR A 369 13.49 -4.51 -6.35
CA THR A 369 14.41 -4.26 -5.24
C THR A 369 15.02 -5.54 -4.71
N SER A 370 16.33 -5.57 -4.48
CA SER A 370 17.05 -6.74 -3.96
C SER A 370 17.72 -6.51 -2.61
N SER A 371 17.96 -7.59 -1.87
CA SER A 371 18.60 -7.57 -0.55
C SER A 371 17.88 -6.64 0.44
N VAL A 372 16.63 -6.96 0.74
CA VAL A 372 15.75 -6.17 1.62
C VAL A 372 15.67 -6.82 3.00
N GLN A 373 15.80 -6.00 4.04
CA GLN A 373 15.69 -6.38 5.43
C GLN A 373 14.63 -5.51 6.12
N ILE A 374 13.58 -6.12 6.67
CA ILE A 374 12.50 -5.43 7.39
C ILE A 374 12.35 -6.04 8.77
N TYR A 375 12.66 -5.25 9.81
CA TYR A 375 12.78 -5.74 11.18
C TYR A 375 11.98 -4.93 12.19
N ASN A 376 11.57 -5.61 13.27
CA ASN A 376 11.14 -5.02 14.54
C ASN A 376 10.08 -3.91 14.42
N SER A 377 9.21 -4.00 13.42
CA SER A 377 8.29 -2.92 13.06
C SER A 377 6.85 -3.27 13.41
N ARG A 378 6.06 -2.24 13.74
CA ARG A 378 4.61 -2.36 13.95
C ARG A 378 3.89 -1.53 12.90
N ILE A 379 3.00 -2.16 12.16
CA ILE A 379 2.32 -1.57 11.01
C ILE A 379 0.82 -1.79 11.16
N ASN A 380 0.05 -0.71 11.26
CA ASN A 380 -1.40 -0.73 11.25
C ASN A 380 -1.90 0.14 10.08
N ASN A 381 -2.72 -0.40 9.18
CA ASN A 381 -3.16 0.32 7.98
C ASN A 381 -4.40 -0.31 7.35
N GLY A 382 -4.92 0.27 6.27
CA GLY A 382 -6.09 -0.27 5.58
C GLY A 382 -5.80 -1.14 4.36
N ASP A 383 -4.54 -1.54 4.12
CA ASP A 383 -4.16 -2.41 3.00
C ASP A 383 -2.99 -3.34 3.37
N ASP A 384 -2.15 -3.78 2.44
CA ASP A 384 -1.06 -4.70 2.72
C ASP A 384 -0.09 -4.11 3.76
N CYS A 385 0.21 -4.88 4.82
CA CYS A 385 1.20 -4.52 5.84
C CYS A 385 2.58 -4.37 5.19
N ILE A 386 2.94 -5.38 4.38
CA ILE A 386 4.11 -5.36 3.50
C ILE A 386 3.67 -5.96 2.16
N SER A 387 3.94 -5.25 1.06
CA SER A 387 3.67 -5.72 -0.31
C SER A 387 4.97 -5.84 -1.13
N ILE A 388 5.16 -7.00 -1.75
CA ILE A 388 6.36 -7.36 -2.53
C ILE A 388 5.97 -7.47 -4.00
N GLY A 389 6.34 -6.46 -4.79
CA GLY A 389 6.13 -6.36 -6.22
C GLY A 389 7.10 -7.18 -7.08
N ALA A 390 6.99 -7.01 -8.40
CA ALA A 390 7.84 -7.69 -9.37
C ALA A 390 9.30 -7.24 -9.28
N GLY A 391 10.23 -8.11 -9.69
CA GLY A 391 11.66 -7.81 -9.74
C GLY A 391 12.37 -7.88 -8.39
N CYS A 392 11.72 -8.42 -7.36
CA CYS A 392 12.27 -8.48 -6.01
C CYS A 392 13.03 -9.79 -5.74
N SER A 393 14.15 -9.71 -5.02
CA SER A 393 14.90 -10.90 -4.58
C SER A 393 15.61 -10.72 -3.25
N GLY A 394 15.66 -11.76 -2.43
CA GLY A 394 16.33 -11.69 -1.12
C GLY A 394 15.64 -10.72 -0.17
N VAL A 395 14.35 -10.96 0.08
CA VAL A 395 13.53 -10.16 1.00
C VAL A 395 13.38 -10.90 2.32
N HIS A 396 13.90 -10.34 3.40
CA HIS A 396 13.84 -10.93 4.73
C HIS A 396 13.04 -10.03 5.68
N ILE A 397 11.94 -10.55 6.19
CA ILE A 397 10.99 -9.87 7.07
C ILE A 397 11.00 -10.62 8.40
N GLU A 398 11.33 -9.95 9.50
CA GLU A 398 11.37 -10.62 10.80
C GLU A 398 10.90 -9.75 11.97
N ASN A 399 10.17 -10.37 12.90
CA ASN A 399 9.66 -9.70 14.09
C ASN A 399 8.78 -8.46 13.76
N VAL A 400 7.89 -8.63 12.78
CA VAL A 400 6.93 -7.59 12.37
C VAL A 400 5.54 -7.89 12.92
N THR A 401 4.88 -6.89 13.48
CA THR A 401 3.47 -6.96 13.89
C THR A 401 2.62 -6.17 12.90
N CYS A 402 1.72 -6.85 12.21
CA CYS A 402 0.70 -6.28 11.33
C CYS A 402 -0.63 -6.23 12.07
N GLY A 403 -1.24 -5.05 12.21
CA GLY A 403 -2.43 -4.84 13.03
C GLY A 403 -3.51 -4.04 12.31
N HIS A 404 -4.53 -4.78 11.88
CA HIS A 404 -5.48 -4.53 10.80
C HIS A 404 -4.83 -4.19 9.44
N GLY A 405 -5.53 -4.56 8.36
CA GLY A 405 -5.07 -4.43 6.97
C GLY A 405 -5.23 -5.74 6.19
N HIS A 406 -4.40 -5.94 5.16
CA HIS A 406 -4.47 -7.07 4.24
C HIS A 406 -3.32 -8.10 4.41
N GLY A 407 -2.51 -7.99 5.45
CA GLY A 407 -1.45 -8.95 5.77
C GLY A 407 -0.15 -8.73 4.97
N ILE A 408 0.67 -9.78 4.87
CA ILE A 408 1.94 -9.75 4.12
C ILE A 408 1.72 -10.41 2.75
N SER A 409 1.87 -9.63 1.68
CA SER A 409 1.51 -10.03 0.33
C SER A 409 2.70 -10.03 -0.63
N ILE A 410 2.87 -11.12 -1.37
CA ILE A 410 3.66 -11.15 -2.60
C ILE A 410 2.70 -10.88 -3.76
N GLY A 411 2.92 -9.79 -4.48
CA GLY A 411 2.12 -9.33 -5.61
C GLY A 411 1.19 -8.16 -5.31
N SER A 412 0.26 -7.84 -6.22
CA SER A 412 -0.11 -8.63 -7.38
C SER A 412 0.95 -8.68 -8.48
N LEU A 413 1.23 -9.86 -9.04
CA LEU A 413 2.28 -10.08 -10.04
C LEU A 413 1.72 -10.41 -11.43
N GLY A 414 2.36 -9.90 -12.49
CA GLY A 414 2.03 -10.26 -13.87
C GLY A 414 0.83 -9.52 -14.48
N VAL A 415 0.50 -8.33 -13.94
CA VAL A 415 -0.59 -7.48 -14.44
C VAL A 415 -0.48 -7.26 -15.95
N ARG A 416 -1.61 -7.31 -16.68
CA ARG A 416 -1.64 -7.16 -18.16
C ARG A 416 -0.70 -8.13 -18.89
N ASN A 417 -0.67 -9.39 -18.45
CA ASN A 417 0.14 -10.46 -19.05
C ASN A 417 1.65 -10.15 -19.06
N THR A 418 2.11 -9.32 -18.12
CA THR A 418 3.53 -9.00 -17.98
C THR A 418 4.29 -10.12 -17.29
N ARG A 419 5.62 -10.11 -17.45
CA ARG A 419 6.52 -10.98 -16.72
C ARG A 419 6.82 -10.40 -15.34
N ALA A 420 6.72 -11.21 -14.30
CA ALA A 420 7.03 -10.84 -12.93
C ALA A 420 7.84 -11.94 -12.24
N CYS A 421 8.93 -11.54 -11.60
CA CYS A 421 9.89 -12.42 -10.96
C CYS A 421 10.06 -12.02 -9.49
N VAL A 422 9.85 -12.96 -8.58
CA VAL A 422 10.12 -12.81 -7.15
C VAL A 422 10.82 -14.06 -6.65
N SER A 423 11.92 -13.91 -5.92
CA SER A 423 12.63 -15.08 -5.38
C SER A 423 13.22 -14.83 -4.00
N ASN A 424 13.44 -15.89 -3.24
CA ASN A 424 14.14 -15.84 -1.96
C ASN A 424 13.48 -14.84 -0.99
N VAL A 425 12.26 -15.16 -0.57
CA VAL A 425 11.49 -14.37 0.39
C VAL A 425 11.33 -15.15 1.67
N THR A 426 11.76 -14.59 2.80
CA THR A 426 11.60 -15.18 4.13
C THR A 426 10.82 -14.24 5.02
N VAL A 427 9.74 -14.74 5.60
CA VAL A 427 8.98 -14.08 6.66
C VAL A 427 9.13 -14.91 7.91
N ARG A 428 9.65 -14.34 8.99
CA ARG A 428 9.93 -15.04 10.24
C ARG A 428 9.34 -14.32 11.45
N ASN A 429 8.75 -15.06 12.39
CA ASN A 429 8.31 -14.51 13.69
C ASN A 429 7.34 -13.32 13.53
N ALA A 430 6.45 -13.36 12.54
CA ALA A 430 5.48 -12.29 12.30
C ALA A 430 4.21 -12.49 13.15
N ARG A 431 3.58 -11.39 13.57
CA ARG A 431 2.27 -11.39 14.23
C ARG A 431 1.28 -10.66 13.34
N ILE A 432 0.16 -11.29 12.99
CA ILE A 432 -0.86 -10.70 12.10
C ILE A 432 -2.20 -10.71 12.84
N LEU A 433 -2.73 -9.52 13.10
CA LEU A 433 -3.88 -9.28 13.96
C LEU A 433 -4.99 -8.60 13.15
N ASP A 434 -6.23 -9.03 13.36
CA ASP A 434 -7.44 -8.35 12.85
C ASP A 434 -7.42 -8.02 11.35
N SER A 435 -6.73 -8.84 10.56
CA SER A 435 -6.46 -8.57 9.15
C SER A 435 -7.30 -9.43 8.21
N ASP A 436 -7.50 -8.96 6.99
CA ASP A 436 -8.23 -9.71 5.96
C ASP A 436 -7.46 -10.92 5.46
N ASN A 437 -6.12 -10.84 5.45
CA ASN A 437 -5.28 -11.97 5.10
C ASN A 437 -4.09 -12.08 6.07
N GLY A 438 -3.56 -13.29 6.20
CA GLY A 438 -2.30 -13.54 6.87
C GLY A 438 -1.15 -13.37 5.89
N VAL A 439 -0.69 -14.49 5.33
CA VAL A 439 0.35 -14.53 4.29
C VAL A 439 -0.28 -14.86 2.95
N ARG A 440 0.08 -14.10 1.92
CA ARG A 440 -0.66 -14.13 0.65
C ARG A 440 0.26 -14.02 -0.57
N ILE A 441 -0.01 -14.80 -1.61
CA ILE A 441 0.59 -14.69 -2.95
C ILE A 441 -0.52 -14.40 -3.95
N LYS A 442 -0.45 -13.27 -4.66
CA LYS A 442 -1.43 -12.83 -5.67
C LYS A 442 -0.77 -12.73 -7.03
N THR A 443 -1.29 -13.43 -8.04
CA THR A 443 -0.82 -13.29 -9.42
C THR A 443 -1.99 -13.10 -10.37
N TRP A 444 -1.82 -12.25 -11.36
CA TRP A 444 -2.81 -12.00 -12.38
C TRP A 444 -2.95 -13.19 -13.33
N GLN A 445 -4.19 -13.49 -13.73
CA GLN A 445 -4.43 -14.40 -14.85
C GLN A 445 -3.73 -13.88 -16.10
N GLY A 446 -3.10 -14.77 -16.87
CA GLY A 446 -2.37 -14.42 -18.09
C GLY A 446 -0.93 -13.95 -17.85
N GLY A 447 -0.53 -13.70 -16.60
CA GLY A 447 0.84 -13.30 -16.24
C GLY A 447 1.89 -14.36 -16.58
N ALA A 448 3.17 -13.98 -16.53
CA ALA A 448 4.30 -14.87 -16.77
C ALA A 448 5.45 -14.63 -15.77
N GLY A 449 6.45 -15.52 -15.73
CA GLY A 449 7.58 -15.44 -14.80
C GLY A 449 7.45 -16.42 -13.64
N SER A 450 8.03 -16.09 -12.48
CA SER A 450 8.04 -17.01 -11.34
C SER A 450 8.07 -16.33 -9.96
N VAL A 451 7.43 -16.99 -8.99
CA VAL A 451 7.63 -16.83 -7.55
C VAL A 451 8.29 -18.09 -7.02
N SER A 452 9.47 -17.98 -6.40
CA SER A 452 10.17 -19.16 -5.90
C SER A 452 10.97 -18.95 -4.61
N ALA A 453 11.25 -20.05 -3.91
CA ALA A 453 11.99 -20.03 -2.64
C ALA A 453 11.37 -19.05 -1.64
N VAL A 454 10.11 -19.33 -1.26
CA VAL A 454 9.37 -18.53 -0.29
C VAL A 454 9.21 -19.33 0.99
N GLU A 455 9.45 -18.69 2.13
CA GLU A 455 9.34 -19.31 3.44
C GLU A 455 8.59 -18.39 4.41
N PHE A 456 7.50 -18.89 4.98
CA PHE A 456 6.76 -18.27 6.07
C PHE A 456 6.92 -19.14 7.32
N VAL A 457 7.64 -18.65 8.33
CA VAL A 457 8.03 -19.42 9.53
C VAL A 457 7.64 -18.68 10.81
N GLY A 458 7.02 -19.38 11.76
CA GLY A 458 6.73 -18.82 13.09
C GLY A 458 5.71 -17.69 13.03
N VAL A 459 4.72 -17.79 12.15
CA VAL A 459 3.69 -16.74 11.99
C VAL A 459 2.56 -16.98 12.99
N ARG A 460 2.25 -15.97 13.80
CA ARG A 460 1.14 -15.98 14.76
C ARG A 460 -0.01 -15.13 14.25
N MET A 461 -1.21 -15.70 14.20
CA MET A 461 -2.41 -15.03 13.68
C MET A 461 -3.49 -14.87 14.76
N GLU A 462 -4.16 -13.74 14.76
CA GLU A 462 -5.30 -13.49 15.65
C GLU A 462 -6.42 -12.84 14.84
N ASN A 463 -7.58 -13.50 14.82
CA ASN A 463 -8.77 -12.98 14.18
C ASN A 463 -8.55 -12.61 12.69
N VAL A 464 -7.79 -13.43 11.96
CA VAL A 464 -7.47 -13.20 10.53
C VAL A 464 -8.51 -13.87 9.63
N ARG A 465 -9.00 -13.20 8.59
CA ARG A 465 -10.02 -13.82 7.72
C ARG A 465 -9.46 -14.93 6.83
N ASN A 466 -8.49 -14.62 5.97
CA ASN A 466 -7.84 -15.59 5.08
C ASN A 466 -6.38 -15.80 5.50
N CYS A 467 -6.12 -16.78 6.37
CA CYS A 467 -4.79 -16.95 6.97
C CYS A 467 -3.69 -17.22 5.94
N ILE A 468 -3.90 -18.18 5.03
CA ILE A 468 -2.90 -18.58 4.04
C ILE A 468 -3.55 -18.58 2.66
N VAL A 469 -3.02 -17.77 1.73
CA VAL A 469 -3.62 -17.58 0.41
C VAL A 469 -2.57 -17.69 -0.70
N ILE A 470 -2.84 -18.52 -1.71
CA ILE A 470 -2.28 -18.40 -3.05
C ILE A 470 -3.45 -18.20 -4.00
N ASP A 471 -3.44 -17.09 -4.75
CA ASP A 471 -4.49 -16.75 -5.71
C ASP A 471 -3.89 -16.35 -7.05
N GLN A 472 -3.94 -17.27 -8.02
CA GLN A 472 -3.51 -17.02 -9.40
C GLN A 472 -4.66 -16.54 -10.32
N TYR A 473 -5.85 -16.32 -9.76
CA TYR A 473 -7.03 -15.82 -10.47
C TYR A 473 -7.26 -14.32 -10.25
N TYR A 474 -6.23 -13.59 -9.81
CA TYR A 474 -6.37 -12.17 -9.51
C TYR A 474 -6.72 -11.37 -10.77
N CYS A 475 -7.75 -10.53 -10.70
CA CYS A 475 -8.11 -9.66 -11.80
C CYS A 475 -8.95 -8.44 -11.36
N THR A 476 -9.02 -7.41 -12.22
CA THR A 476 -9.88 -6.23 -12.00
C THR A 476 -11.24 -6.43 -12.64
N GLY A 477 -12.30 -6.29 -11.83
CA GLY A 477 -13.69 -6.50 -12.26
C GLY A 477 -14.09 -7.97 -12.19
N GLY A 478 -15.36 -8.26 -11.89
CA GLY A 478 -15.86 -9.64 -11.91
C GLY A 478 -15.92 -10.20 -13.33
N GLY A 479 -15.74 -11.52 -13.48
CA GLY A 479 -15.98 -12.23 -14.75
C GLY A 479 -14.79 -12.31 -15.70
N CYS A 480 -13.56 -12.32 -15.20
CA CYS A 480 -12.38 -12.56 -16.02
C CYS A 480 -12.38 -13.98 -16.60
N ALA A 481 -12.17 -14.09 -17.91
CA ALA A 481 -12.04 -15.38 -18.57
C ALA A 481 -10.76 -16.07 -18.10
N ASN A 482 -10.82 -17.39 -17.91
CA ASN A 482 -9.63 -18.18 -17.63
C ASN A 482 -8.61 -18.03 -18.75
N GLN A 483 -7.37 -17.74 -18.36
CA GLN A 483 -6.23 -17.61 -19.28
C GLN A 483 -5.27 -18.79 -19.09
N THR A 484 -4.50 -19.10 -20.14
CA THR A 484 -3.63 -20.28 -20.23
C THR A 484 -2.17 -20.02 -19.84
N SER A 485 -1.84 -18.80 -19.42
CA SER A 485 -0.56 -18.45 -18.81
C SER A 485 -0.77 -17.95 -17.39
N ALA A 486 0.20 -18.23 -16.52
CA ALA A 486 0.26 -17.67 -15.18
C ALA A 486 1.71 -17.58 -14.70
N VAL A 487 1.96 -16.72 -13.72
CA VAL A 487 3.24 -16.67 -13.00
C VAL A 487 3.44 -18.00 -12.26
N ARG A 488 4.53 -18.72 -12.52
CA ARG A 488 4.80 -20.01 -11.86
C ARG A 488 5.06 -19.81 -10.37
N VAL A 489 4.32 -20.48 -9.50
CA VAL A 489 4.56 -20.47 -8.04
C VAL A 489 5.16 -21.81 -7.63
N ALA A 490 6.40 -21.81 -7.14
CA ALA A 490 7.11 -23.04 -6.81
C ALA A 490 7.99 -22.94 -5.55
N GLY A 491 7.97 -23.95 -4.69
CA GLY A 491 8.83 -23.98 -3.50
C GLY A 491 8.40 -22.94 -2.46
N VAL A 492 7.20 -23.13 -1.91
CA VAL A 492 6.62 -22.27 -0.87
C VAL A 492 6.46 -23.09 0.41
N THR A 493 7.10 -22.65 1.49
CA THR A 493 7.06 -23.34 2.78
C THR A 493 6.24 -22.54 3.78
N TYR A 494 5.29 -23.21 4.42
CA TYR A 494 4.53 -22.72 5.57
C TYR A 494 4.90 -23.57 6.78
N ARG A 495 5.62 -22.98 7.75
CA ARG A 495 6.11 -23.69 8.93
C ARG A 495 5.78 -22.98 10.25
N ASP A 496 5.35 -23.71 11.27
CA ASP A 496 5.02 -23.15 12.60
C ASP A 496 4.07 -21.94 12.47
N ILE A 497 2.96 -22.14 11.76
CA ILE A 497 1.92 -21.12 11.60
C ILE A 497 0.78 -21.47 12.53
N ARG A 498 0.53 -20.62 13.53
CA ARG A 498 -0.53 -20.87 14.52
C ARG A 498 -1.42 -19.65 14.73
N GLY A 499 -2.69 -19.87 15.04
CA GLY A 499 -3.55 -18.75 15.39
C GLY A 499 -5.04 -18.99 15.22
N THR A 500 -5.78 -17.90 15.15
CA THR A 500 -7.22 -17.93 14.94
C THR A 500 -7.66 -17.27 13.65
N TYR A 501 -8.65 -17.87 12.99
CA TYR A 501 -9.30 -17.33 11.80
C TYR A 501 -10.74 -16.90 12.07
N ARG A 502 -11.17 -15.84 11.39
CA ARG A 502 -12.46 -15.20 11.63
C ARG A 502 -13.61 -16.04 11.02
N PRO A 503 -14.60 -16.48 11.82
CA PRO A 503 -15.74 -17.24 11.32
C PRO A 503 -16.62 -16.43 10.35
N SER A 504 -17.25 -17.16 9.43
CA SER A 504 -18.30 -16.66 8.55
C SER A 504 -19.48 -16.09 9.35
N GLY A 505 -20.04 -14.95 8.91
CA GLY A 505 -21.21 -14.35 9.56
C GLY A 505 -20.89 -13.35 10.68
N SER A 506 -19.61 -13.06 10.96
CA SER A 506 -19.19 -12.02 11.93
C SER A 506 -19.33 -10.58 11.39
N GLY A 507 -20.29 -10.30 10.50
CA GLY A 507 -20.57 -8.96 9.98
C GLY A 507 -19.70 -8.46 8.82
N HIS A 508 -18.71 -9.23 8.35
CA HIS A 508 -17.80 -8.82 7.27
C HIS A 508 -17.71 -9.88 6.16
N GLY A 509 -18.62 -9.83 5.18
CA GLY A 509 -18.57 -10.62 3.94
C GLY A 509 -18.78 -12.13 4.09
N GLU A 510 -18.76 -12.83 2.95
CA GLU A 510 -19.01 -14.28 2.89
C GLU A 510 -17.93 -15.12 3.58
N ALA A 511 -18.34 -16.32 4.00
CA ALA A 511 -17.47 -17.37 4.49
C ALA A 511 -16.26 -17.60 3.56
N ALA A 512 -15.03 -17.46 4.08
CA ALA A 512 -13.84 -17.80 3.32
C ALA A 512 -13.06 -18.92 4.03
N PRO A 513 -12.45 -19.85 3.28
CA PRO A 513 -11.62 -20.88 3.88
C PRO A 513 -10.34 -20.25 4.46
N PRO A 514 -9.89 -20.69 5.66
CA PRO A 514 -8.69 -20.13 6.28
C PRO A 514 -7.41 -20.40 5.48
N ILE A 515 -7.40 -21.48 4.69
CA ILE A 515 -6.33 -21.85 3.78
C ILE A 515 -6.93 -21.98 2.38
N ARG A 516 -6.40 -21.22 1.42
CA ARG A 516 -6.88 -21.21 0.04
C ARG A 516 -5.71 -21.21 -0.95
N PHE A 517 -5.57 -22.30 -1.69
CA PHE A 517 -4.65 -22.42 -2.82
C PHE A 517 -5.44 -22.53 -4.12
N ALA A 518 -5.65 -21.41 -4.82
CA ALA A 518 -6.26 -21.42 -6.15
C ALA A 518 -5.19 -21.14 -7.21
N CYS A 519 -4.66 -22.22 -7.76
CA CYS A 519 -3.62 -22.17 -8.78
C CYS A 519 -4.21 -22.32 -10.18
N SER A 520 -3.58 -21.74 -11.20
CA SER A 520 -4.06 -21.72 -12.57
C SER A 520 -4.31 -23.12 -13.11
N ASP A 521 -5.37 -23.33 -13.90
CA ASP A 521 -5.66 -24.60 -14.59
C ASP A 521 -4.48 -25.10 -15.45
N SER A 522 -3.70 -24.16 -16.00
CA SER A 522 -2.60 -24.42 -16.95
C SER A 522 -1.21 -24.48 -16.31
N VAL A 523 -1.03 -23.82 -15.16
CA VAL A 523 0.27 -23.72 -14.47
C VAL A 523 0.05 -23.96 -12.98
N ALA A 524 0.28 -25.19 -12.55
CA ALA A 524 0.10 -25.62 -11.18
C ALA A 524 1.06 -24.92 -10.21
N CYS A 525 0.63 -24.73 -8.96
CA CYS A 525 1.57 -24.44 -7.87
C CYS A 525 2.25 -25.74 -7.43
N THR A 526 3.56 -25.72 -7.24
CA THR A 526 4.33 -26.95 -6.92
C THR A 526 5.28 -26.75 -5.76
N GLY A 527 5.63 -27.83 -5.06
CA GLY A 527 6.56 -27.76 -3.92
C GLY A 527 6.03 -26.91 -2.78
N ILE A 528 4.72 -26.94 -2.54
CA ILE A 528 4.12 -26.37 -1.32
C ILE A 528 4.46 -27.31 -0.16
N THR A 529 4.99 -26.79 0.94
CA THR A 529 5.26 -27.56 2.16
C THR A 529 4.42 -27.01 3.29
N MET A 530 3.61 -27.87 3.90
CA MET A 530 2.82 -27.57 5.10
C MET A 530 3.44 -28.31 6.29
N ASP A 531 3.96 -27.58 7.26
CA ASP A 531 4.71 -28.11 8.40
C ASP A 531 4.28 -27.38 9.69
N ASP A 532 3.72 -28.09 10.66
CA ASP A 532 3.22 -27.53 11.92
C ASP A 532 2.28 -26.32 11.77
N VAL A 533 1.16 -26.51 11.06
CA VAL A 533 0.13 -25.47 10.83
C VAL A 533 -1.13 -25.75 11.65
N GLU A 534 -1.51 -24.82 12.52
CA GLU A 534 -2.68 -24.92 13.41
C GLU A 534 -3.47 -23.61 13.46
N LEU A 535 -4.61 -23.58 12.76
CA LEU A 535 -5.53 -22.47 12.63
C LEU A 535 -6.90 -22.88 13.17
N LEU A 536 -7.36 -22.18 14.20
CA LEU A 536 -8.62 -22.47 14.88
C LEU A 536 -9.66 -21.36 14.64
N PRO A 537 -10.97 -21.65 14.63
CA PRO A 537 -11.98 -20.61 14.62
C PRO A 537 -11.83 -19.63 15.80
N ALA A 538 -11.85 -18.33 15.53
CA ALA A 538 -11.93 -17.32 16.59
C ALA A 538 -13.26 -17.47 17.35
N GLY A 539 -13.22 -17.32 18.69
CA GLY A 539 -14.40 -17.44 19.55
C GLY A 539 -14.92 -18.87 19.79
N GLY A 540 -14.32 -19.89 19.17
CA GLY A 540 -14.77 -21.30 19.26
C GLY A 540 -14.40 -22.03 20.56
N GLY A 541 -13.90 -21.35 21.60
CA GLY A 541 -13.57 -21.95 22.90
C GLY A 541 -12.52 -23.08 22.86
N GLY A 542 -11.73 -23.18 21.78
CA GLY A 542 -10.80 -24.29 21.56
C GLY A 542 -11.44 -25.58 21.05
N SER A 543 -12.74 -25.56 20.68
CA SER A 543 -13.38 -26.72 20.04
C SER A 543 -12.83 -26.93 18.63
N LEU A 544 -12.41 -28.17 18.35
CA LEU A 544 -11.97 -28.65 17.03
C LEU A 544 -13.15 -28.89 16.07
N GLU A 545 -14.37 -28.93 16.58
CA GLU A 545 -15.55 -28.97 15.72
C GLU A 545 -15.78 -27.59 15.14
N ALA A 546 -15.56 -27.45 13.84
CA ALA A 546 -15.87 -26.22 13.13
C ALA A 546 -17.38 -25.92 13.31
N PRO A 547 -17.77 -24.82 13.99
CA PRO A 547 -19.16 -24.36 14.01
C PRO A 547 -19.82 -24.35 12.61
N LEU A 548 -21.14 -24.50 12.57
CA LEU A 548 -21.93 -24.33 11.35
C LEU A 548 -21.54 -23.02 10.63
N GLY A 549 -21.02 -23.12 9.40
CA GLY A 549 -20.65 -21.96 8.57
C GLY A 549 -19.17 -21.86 8.16
N HIS A 550 -18.29 -22.73 8.65
CA HIS A 550 -16.88 -22.74 8.21
C HIS A 550 -16.68 -23.45 6.86
N GLN A 551 -15.86 -22.85 6.00
CA GLN A 551 -15.40 -23.47 4.76
C GLN A 551 -14.14 -24.30 5.04
N PRO A 552 -14.05 -25.56 4.57
CA PRO A 552 -12.83 -26.34 4.67
C PRO A 552 -11.70 -25.72 3.83
N PRO A 553 -10.43 -26.05 4.08
CA PRO A 553 -9.34 -25.67 3.18
C PRO A 553 -9.66 -25.96 1.72
N TYR A 554 -9.29 -25.02 0.85
CA TYR A 554 -9.52 -25.12 -0.59
C TYR A 554 -8.20 -25.24 -1.33
N CYS A 555 -8.11 -26.21 -2.24
CA CYS A 555 -6.96 -26.39 -3.12
C CYS A 555 -7.44 -26.67 -4.53
N TRP A 556 -6.82 -26.01 -5.50
CA TRP A 556 -7.02 -26.24 -6.92
C TRP A 556 -5.68 -26.16 -7.64
N ASN A 557 -5.37 -27.19 -8.42
CA ASN A 557 -4.10 -27.38 -9.13
C ASN A 557 -2.84 -27.07 -8.28
N ALA A 558 -2.85 -27.52 -7.03
CA ALA A 558 -1.83 -27.24 -6.03
C ALA A 558 -1.19 -28.54 -5.53
N TYR A 559 0.14 -28.63 -5.63
CA TYR A 559 0.90 -29.83 -5.32
C TYR A 559 1.97 -29.56 -4.27
N GLY A 560 2.12 -30.49 -3.34
CA GLY A 560 2.96 -30.31 -2.18
C GLY A 560 3.00 -31.51 -1.27
N VAL A 561 3.50 -31.27 -0.06
CA VAL A 561 3.59 -32.28 1.00
C VAL A 561 3.07 -31.70 2.32
N MET A 562 2.37 -32.54 3.07
CA MET A 562 2.05 -32.30 4.48
C MET A 562 3.12 -32.98 5.32
N ALA A 563 4.13 -32.23 5.77
CA ALA A 563 5.22 -32.75 6.59
C ALA A 563 4.74 -33.17 8.00
N THR A 564 3.71 -32.50 8.50
CA THR A 564 2.99 -32.87 9.73
C THR A 564 1.48 -32.78 9.50
N LEU A 565 0.71 -33.30 10.46
CA LEU A 565 -0.73 -33.03 10.51
C LEU A 565 -0.98 -31.52 10.66
N THR A 566 -2.00 -31.02 9.96
CA THR A 566 -2.44 -29.63 10.04
C THR A 566 -3.84 -29.55 10.63
N VAL A 567 -4.14 -28.44 11.30
CA VAL A 567 -5.48 -28.09 11.74
C VAL A 567 -5.83 -26.76 11.07
N PRO A 568 -6.92 -26.66 10.27
CA PRO A 568 -7.68 -27.78 9.72
C PRO A 568 -6.83 -28.70 8.80
N PRO A 569 -7.24 -29.96 8.59
CA PRO A 569 -6.59 -30.85 7.62
C PRO A 569 -6.68 -30.31 6.19
N VAL A 570 -5.55 -30.23 5.48
CA VAL A 570 -5.48 -29.75 4.09
C VAL A 570 -5.45 -30.93 3.10
N ASN A 571 -6.45 -31.82 3.20
CA ASN A 571 -6.53 -33.05 2.40
C ASN A 571 -6.67 -32.80 0.88
N CYS A 572 -6.95 -31.55 0.48
CA CYS A 572 -7.05 -31.15 -0.92
C CYS A 572 -5.68 -30.92 -1.60
N LEU A 573 -4.60 -30.82 -0.83
CA LEU A 573 -3.26 -30.62 -1.38
C LEU A 573 -2.77 -31.93 -2.00
N GLN A 574 -2.43 -31.91 -3.29
CA GLN A 574 -2.07 -33.12 -4.02
C GLN A 574 -0.60 -33.46 -3.83
N GLU A 575 -0.29 -34.73 -3.62
CA GLU A 575 1.10 -35.21 -3.60
C GLU A 575 1.66 -35.36 -5.01
N GLY A 576 3.00 -35.35 -5.13
CA GLY A 576 3.68 -35.62 -6.39
C GLY A 576 3.82 -34.40 -7.30
N ARG A 577 3.62 -34.61 -8.61
CA ARG A 577 3.76 -33.59 -9.67
C ARG A 577 2.52 -33.61 -10.57
N PRO A 578 2.14 -32.46 -11.17
CA PRO A 578 1.03 -32.42 -12.12
C PRO A 578 1.28 -33.32 -13.34
N GLU A 579 0.23 -33.95 -13.85
CA GLU A 579 0.29 -34.88 -15.00
C GLU A 579 0.77 -34.22 -16.29
N SER A 580 0.55 -32.92 -16.45
CA SER A 580 1.12 -32.11 -17.53
C SER A 580 1.97 -30.99 -16.95
N LEU A 581 3.28 -31.22 -16.87
CA LEU A 581 4.24 -30.12 -16.74
C LEU A 581 4.26 -29.37 -18.08
N GLN A 582 3.40 -28.35 -18.22
CA GLN A 582 3.75 -27.25 -19.11
C GLN A 582 4.88 -26.49 -18.43
N ASP A 583 6.11 -26.96 -18.65
CA ASP A 583 7.32 -26.17 -18.42
C ASP A 583 7.30 -25.02 -19.45
N GLN A 584 6.43 -24.04 -19.23
CA GLN A 584 6.60 -22.74 -19.85
C GLN A 584 7.94 -22.23 -19.33
N LEU A 585 8.90 -21.96 -20.24
CA LEU A 585 10.23 -21.44 -19.93
C LEU A 585 10.13 -20.26 -18.94
N ALA A 586 10.24 -20.59 -17.66
CA ALA A 586 10.10 -19.69 -16.53
C ALA A 586 11.43 -18.99 -16.28
N ASN A 587 12.00 -18.37 -17.33
CA ASN A 587 13.24 -17.62 -17.20
C ASN A 587 12.95 -16.27 -16.52
N CYS A 588 13.12 -16.30 -15.21
CA CYS A 588 13.64 -15.19 -14.42
C CYS A 588 15.17 -15.41 -14.33
#